data_AF-A0A4Y8MK41-F1
#
_entry.id   AF-A0A4Y8MK41-F1
#
_cell.length_a   1.000
_cell.length_b   1.000
_cell.length_c   1.000
_cell.angle_alpha   90.00
_cell.angle_beta   90.00
_cell.angle_gamma   90.00
#
_symmetry.space_group_name_H-M   'P 1'
#
loop_
_entity.id
_entity.type
_entity.pdbx_description
1 polymer ?
#
loop_
_entity_poly.entity_id
_entity_poly.type
_entity_poly.pdbx_seq_one_letter_code
_entity_poly.pdbx_strand_id
1 'polypeptide(L)'
;MEYERVPGQAGQIELWAYQWDVSSKPPVKIDRIRIGTEQPPPPPAPVYQQLGAAVTWSYGRTLGDIATANPDTIRAFPAGFGQNVTIGCEIVSAGKFRNGSPRYWCRTHQKHWGVRADVADAARNGVMRCAQQSQPMWYVVNPTTIALDEHAEVGVWCSMPAALTSSGMVQRRYPRIHVHVRDEVNGGKVIDQDFDALTLSFQPVPGLFGGTPIDRVHVTPPAAKEFVLSLEAGKSMSCFNCHDCGSPHLDLGGFSNSPHRKHLCGNCGRDNTWTSTPSISNPLKPLHDQFSGAWQYVDVDRVLNIDRDYPDAHFALWASTPALVWTAARPQERGIHVHLAKDGERVVDETFGTVIYQGRTLNRDQLLARMIENTCSI
;
A
#
# COMPACT_ATOMS: atom_id res chain seq x y z
N MET A 1 29.32 10.13 -20.84
CA MET A 1 28.32 11.20 -20.64
C MET A 1 28.16 11.42 -19.15
N GLU A 2 28.35 12.66 -18.73
CA GLU A 2 28.14 13.13 -17.36
C GLU A 2 26.94 14.07 -17.33
N TYR A 3 26.57 14.57 -16.16
CA TYR A 3 25.52 15.58 -16.02
C TYR A 3 25.82 16.57 -14.90
N GLU A 4 25.22 17.74 -14.99
CA GLU A 4 25.31 18.81 -14.00
C GLU A 4 23.94 19.33 -13.60
N ARG A 5 23.87 19.89 -12.39
CA ARG A 5 22.71 20.63 -11.88
C ARG A 5 22.87 22.08 -12.24
N VAL A 6 21.90 22.64 -12.96
CA VAL A 6 21.88 24.03 -13.41
C VAL A 6 20.66 24.71 -12.80
N PRO A 7 20.80 25.87 -12.12
CA PRO A 7 19.65 26.65 -11.69
C PRO A 7 18.79 27.04 -12.90
N GLY A 8 17.53 26.65 -12.87
CA GLY A 8 16.51 27.00 -13.86
C GLY A 8 15.70 28.23 -13.46
N GLN A 9 14.60 28.46 -14.19
CA GLN A 9 13.63 29.50 -13.84
C GLN A 9 12.82 29.10 -12.60
N ALA A 10 12.30 30.10 -11.87
CA ALA A 10 11.43 29.91 -10.70
C ALA A 10 11.99 28.98 -9.60
N GLY A 11 13.32 28.95 -9.42
CA GLY A 11 13.98 28.16 -8.38
C GLY A 11 14.03 26.65 -8.64
N GLN A 12 13.63 26.20 -9.84
CA GLN A 12 13.78 24.80 -10.23
C GLN A 12 15.24 24.45 -10.51
N ILE A 13 15.60 23.19 -10.31
CA ILE A 13 16.92 22.68 -10.68
C ILE A 13 16.79 21.84 -11.95
N GLU A 14 17.45 22.27 -13.01
CA GLU A 14 17.53 21.52 -14.26
C GLU A 14 18.73 20.59 -14.26
N LEU A 15 18.60 19.44 -14.91
CA LEU A 15 19.70 18.53 -15.18
C LEU A 15 20.10 18.63 -16.64
N TRP A 16 21.40 18.79 -16.86
CA TRP A 16 22.00 18.91 -18.19
C TRP A 16 23.08 17.85 -18.36
N ALA A 17 22.94 16.98 -19.37
CA ALA A 17 23.97 16.02 -19.75
C ALA A 17 25.02 16.69 -20.63
N TYR A 18 26.27 16.22 -20.54
CA TYR A 18 27.39 16.72 -21.34
C TYR A 18 28.47 15.66 -21.55
N GLN A 19 29.39 15.94 -22.47
CA GLN A 19 30.64 15.22 -22.64
C GLN A 19 31.84 16.14 -22.42
N TRP A 20 32.98 15.58 -22.04
CA TRP A 20 34.23 16.33 -21.93
C TRP A 20 34.99 16.25 -23.26
N ASP A 21 35.30 17.40 -23.85
CA ASP A 21 36.33 17.48 -24.87
C ASP A 21 37.69 17.59 -24.19
N VAL A 22 38.35 16.44 -24.02
CA VAL A 22 39.69 16.34 -23.44
C VAL A 22 40.81 16.78 -24.38
N SER A 23 40.49 17.05 -25.66
CA SER A 23 41.47 17.57 -26.62
C SER A 23 41.73 19.07 -26.43
N SER A 24 40.75 19.80 -25.88
CA SER A 24 40.87 21.20 -25.48
C SER A 24 41.69 21.37 -24.18
N LYS A 25 42.41 22.50 -24.05
CA LYS A 25 43.16 22.86 -22.84
C LYS A 25 42.78 24.29 -22.39
N PRO A 26 42.05 24.44 -21.26
CA PRO A 26 41.53 23.39 -20.38
C PRO A 26 40.40 22.56 -21.04
N PRO A 27 40.15 21.32 -20.59
CA PRO A 27 39.02 20.53 -21.06
C PRO A 27 37.69 21.29 -20.95
N VAL A 28 36.90 21.29 -22.02
CA VAL A 28 35.61 21.98 -22.07
C VAL A 28 34.44 21.01 -22.15
N LYS A 29 33.27 21.45 -21.66
CA LYS A 29 32.02 20.69 -21.78
C LYS A 29 31.42 20.91 -23.17
N ILE A 30 31.16 19.83 -23.89
CA ILE A 30 30.51 19.81 -25.21
C ILE A 30 29.21 19.02 -25.15
N ASP A 31 28.39 19.16 -26.20
CA ASP A 31 27.10 18.48 -26.37
C ASP A 31 26.19 18.60 -25.14
N ARG A 32 26.09 19.83 -24.61
CA ARG A 32 25.24 20.13 -23.45
C ARG A 32 23.76 20.01 -23.86
N ILE A 33 23.06 19.04 -23.30
CA ILE A 33 21.66 18.75 -23.59
C ILE A 33 20.87 18.71 -22.29
N ARG A 34 19.76 19.43 -22.23
CA ARG A 34 18.83 19.39 -21.11
C ARG A 34 18.15 18.02 -21.05
N ILE A 35 18.27 17.32 -19.93
CA ILE A 35 17.71 15.97 -19.75
C ILE A 35 16.48 15.91 -18.86
N GLY A 36 16.22 16.96 -18.05
CA GLY A 36 15.01 17.08 -17.26
C GLY A 36 15.11 18.08 -16.13
N THR A 37 14.13 18.04 -15.22
CA THR A 37 14.04 18.88 -14.03
C THR A 37 13.97 18.00 -12.78
N GLU A 38 14.79 18.31 -11.78
CA GLU A 38 14.67 17.76 -10.43
C GLU A 38 13.40 18.32 -9.79
N GLN A 39 12.52 17.42 -9.35
CA GLN A 39 11.29 17.80 -8.66
C GLN A 39 11.64 18.34 -7.27
N PRO A 40 10.85 19.30 -6.74
CA PRO A 40 11.09 19.83 -5.41
C PRO A 40 11.06 18.68 -4.38
N PRO A 41 11.78 18.83 -3.25
CA PRO A 41 11.67 17.89 -2.16
C PRO A 41 10.19 17.75 -1.74
N PRO A 42 9.78 16.59 -1.23
CA PRO A 42 8.44 16.42 -0.68
C PRO A 42 8.14 17.56 0.29
N PRO A 43 6.96 18.18 0.22
CA PRO A 43 6.53 19.03 1.31
C PRO A 43 6.45 18.20 2.60
N PRO A 44 6.60 18.81 3.78
CA PRO A 44 6.51 18.09 5.04
C PRO A 44 5.17 17.35 5.15
N ALA A 45 5.17 16.20 5.84
CA ALA A 45 4.05 15.26 5.92
C ALA A 45 2.64 15.87 6.12
N PRO A 46 2.43 16.93 6.92
CA PRO A 46 1.09 17.52 7.09
C PRO A 46 0.51 18.15 5.82
N VAL A 47 1.37 18.61 4.90
CA VAL A 47 0.94 19.31 3.67
C VAL A 47 0.42 18.32 2.62
N TYR A 48 0.90 17.07 2.62
CA TYR A 48 0.39 16.01 1.74
C TYR A 48 -1.07 15.66 2.03
N GLN A 49 -1.52 15.86 3.27
CA GLN A 49 -2.85 15.45 3.74
C GLN A 49 -3.98 16.41 3.32
N GLN A 50 -3.65 17.59 2.79
CA GLN A 50 -4.60 18.69 2.56
C GLN A 50 -5.04 18.90 1.10
N LEU A 51 -4.41 18.23 0.13
CA LEU A 51 -4.70 18.44 -1.30
C LEU A 51 -5.57 17.32 -1.85
N GLY A 52 -6.41 17.61 -2.86
CA GLY A 52 -7.20 16.62 -3.62
C GLY A 52 -6.30 15.58 -4.27
N ALA A 53 -5.86 14.63 -3.46
CA ALA A 53 -4.75 13.74 -3.73
C ALA A 53 -5.26 12.48 -4.44
N ALA A 54 -4.42 11.98 -5.35
CA ALA A 54 -4.58 10.64 -5.84
C ALA A 54 -3.68 9.71 -5.02
N VAL A 55 -4.23 8.55 -4.66
CA VAL A 55 -3.45 7.44 -4.13
C VAL A 55 -3.07 6.56 -5.31
N THR A 56 -1.78 6.31 -5.47
CA THR A 56 -1.21 5.51 -6.57
C THR A 56 -0.44 4.34 -6.00
N TRP A 57 -0.54 3.18 -6.65
CA TRP A 57 0.22 2.00 -6.27
C TRP A 57 0.51 1.12 -7.47
N SER A 58 1.57 0.32 -7.39
CA SER A 58 1.77 -0.76 -8.34
C SER A 58 1.14 -2.04 -7.84
N TYR A 59 0.69 -2.89 -8.75
CA TYR A 59 0.19 -4.18 -8.34
C TYR A 59 1.30 -5.08 -7.74
N GLY A 60 0.99 -5.84 -6.69
CA GLY A 60 1.89 -6.87 -6.14
C GLY A 60 3.09 -6.40 -5.32
N ARG A 61 3.25 -5.10 -5.06
CA ARG A 61 4.26 -4.60 -4.10
C ARG A 61 3.76 -3.38 -3.35
N THR A 62 4.19 -3.26 -2.11
CA THR A 62 4.03 -2.05 -1.30
C THR A 62 4.85 -0.91 -1.87
N LEU A 63 4.30 0.30 -1.77
CA LEU A 63 4.93 1.56 -2.14
C LEU A 63 4.90 2.49 -0.92
N GLY A 64 6.03 3.09 -0.55
CA GLY A 64 6.12 3.97 0.62
C GLY A 64 5.67 5.42 0.42
N ASP A 65 5.75 5.96 -0.80
CA ASP A 65 5.07 7.21 -1.19
C ASP A 65 4.01 6.90 -2.25
N ILE A 66 2.76 6.97 -1.82
CA ILE A 66 1.58 6.60 -2.61
C ILE A 66 0.69 7.80 -2.92
N ALA A 67 0.78 8.86 -2.12
CA ALA A 67 0.00 10.06 -2.32
C ALA A 67 0.72 10.96 -3.33
N THR A 68 0.09 11.21 -4.47
CA THR A 68 0.57 12.24 -5.39
C THR A 68 -0.32 13.46 -5.30
N ALA A 69 0.31 14.60 -5.04
CA ALA A 69 -0.30 15.93 -5.11
C ALA A 69 0.20 16.70 -6.33
N ASN A 70 0.95 16.06 -7.23
CA ASN A 70 1.48 16.70 -8.43
C ASN A 70 0.31 17.02 -9.38
N PRO A 71 0.02 18.32 -9.65
CA PRO A 71 -1.13 18.69 -10.46
C PRO A 71 -1.05 18.17 -11.89
N ASP A 72 0.15 18.04 -12.46
CA ASP A 72 0.33 17.49 -13.81
C ASP A 72 -0.01 16.00 -13.84
N THR A 73 0.39 15.26 -12.80
CA THR A 73 0.02 13.85 -12.65
C THR A 73 -1.49 13.69 -12.47
N ILE A 74 -2.10 14.48 -11.57
CA ILE A 74 -3.54 14.41 -11.31
C ILE A 74 -4.36 14.78 -12.56
N ARG A 75 -3.98 15.84 -13.28
CA ARG A 75 -4.64 16.26 -14.53
C ARG A 75 -4.54 15.22 -15.64
N ALA A 76 -3.52 14.37 -15.61
CA ALA A 76 -3.35 13.32 -16.61
C ALA A 76 -4.26 12.09 -16.36
N PHE A 77 -4.93 12.00 -15.20
CA PHE A 77 -5.85 10.90 -14.92
C PHE A 77 -7.17 11.07 -15.67
N PRO A 78 -7.56 10.12 -16.54
CA PRO A 78 -8.77 10.24 -17.35
C PRO A 78 -10.08 10.09 -16.56
N ALA A 79 -10.02 9.54 -15.34
CA ALA A 79 -11.18 9.26 -14.51
C ALA A 79 -10.83 9.34 -13.02
N GLY A 80 -11.80 9.11 -12.13
CA GLY A 80 -11.57 9.01 -10.68
C GLY A 80 -10.84 7.74 -10.24
N PHE A 81 -10.75 6.74 -11.13
CA PHE A 81 -10.07 5.47 -10.89
C PHE A 81 -9.46 4.98 -12.19
N GLY A 82 -8.30 4.31 -12.11
CA GLY A 82 -7.73 3.61 -13.24
C GLY A 82 -6.81 2.49 -12.84
N GLN A 83 -6.74 1.49 -13.72
CA GLN A 83 -5.90 0.30 -13.57
C GLN A 83 -4.94 0.20 -14.75
N ASN A 84 -3.76 -0.37 -14.47
CA ASN A 84 -2.74 -0.66 -15.47
C ASN A 84 -2.34 0.55 -16.33
N VAL A 85 -2.31 1.74 -15.70
CA VAL A 85 -1.89 2.98 -16.36
C VAL A 85 -0.41 3.22 -16.18
N THR A 86 0.19 3.95 -17.12
CA THR A 86 1.56 4.45 -16.98
C THR A 86 1.51 5.83 -16.33
N ILE A 87 2.22 6.00 -15.20
CA ILE A 87 2.28 7.29 -14.49
C ILE A 87 3.67 7.90 -14.70
N GLY A 88 3.74 9.21 -14.89
CA GLY A 88 5.01 9.93 -15.07
C GLY A 88 5.98 9.73 -13.90
N CYS A 89 7.28 9.72 -14.19
CA CYS A 89 8.31 9.65 -13.16
C CYS A 89 8.42 10.97 -12.41
N GLU A 90 8.28 10.92 -11.08
CA GLU A 90 8.59 12.04 -10.21
C GLU A 90 9.96 11.85 -9.56
N ILE A 91 10.99 12.53 -10.08
CA ILE A 91 12.38 12.30 -9.67
C ILE A 91 12.88 13.40 -8.73
N VAL A 92 13.24 13.01 -7.52
CA VAL A 92 13.76 13.89 -6.45
C VAL A 92 15.19 13.50 -6.07
N SER A 93 15.95 14.41 -5.45
CA SER A 93 17.29 14.11 -4.94
C SER A 93 17.27 13.13 -3.76
N ALA A 94 18.18 12.15 -3.78
CA ALA A 94 18.31 11.08 -2.79
C ALA A 94 19.77 10.90 -2.30
N GLY A 95 20.52 12.01 -2.28
CA GLY A 95 21.91 12.05 -1.80
C GLY A 95 22.93 11.67 -2.86
N LYS A 96 23.89 10.82 -2.49
CA LYS A 96 25.00 10.38 -3.37
C LYS A 96 25.12 8.86 -3.37
N PHE A 97 25.59 8.31 -4.48
CA PHE A 97 26.08 6.93 -4.56
C PHE A 97 27.43 6.79 -3.84
N ARG A 98 27.87 5.54 -3.62
CA ARG A 98 29.16 5.23 -2.97
C ARG A 98 30.38 5.84 -3.68
N ASN A 99 30.28 6.06 -4.99
CA ASN A 99 31.32 6.70 -5.81
C ASN A 99 31.24 8.23 -5.76
N GLY A 100 30.38 8.82 -4.92
CA GLY A 100 30.21 10.27 -4.78
C GLY A 100 29.31 10.93 -5.84
N SER A 101 28.89 10.21 -6.89
CA SER A 101 27.96 10.75 -7.88
C SER A 101 26.59 11.04 -7.27
N PRO A 102 25.85 12.06 -7.73
CA PRO A 102 24.51 12.32 -7.24
C PRO A 102 23.58 11.11 -7.50
N ARG A 103 22.69 10.87 -6.53
CA ARG A 103 21.70 9.80 -6.57
C ARG A 103 20.32 10.43 -6.46
N TYR A 104 19.39 9.97 -7.28
CA TYR A 104 18.01 10.42 -7.29
C TYR A 104 17.06 9.26 -7.02
N TRP A 105 15.82 9.59 -6.70
CA TRP A 105 14.76 8.65 -6.39
C TRP A 105 13.51 9.00 -7.17
N CYS A 106 12.96 8.03 -7.89
CA CYS A 106 11.63 8.15 -8.47
C CYS A 106 10.59 7.79 -7.41
N ARG A 107 9.75 8.73 -6.99
CA ARG A 107 8.70 8.51 -5.96
C ARG A 107 7.56 7.64 -6.48
N THR A 108 7.15 7.88 -7.72
CA THR A 108 6.10 7.12 -8.42
C THR A 108 6.42 5.61 -8.48
N HIS A 109 7.63 5.26 -8.89
CA HIS A 109 8.01 3.87 -9.18
C HIS A 109 9.02 3.30 -8.20
N GLN A 110 9.48 4.10 -7.24
CA GLN A 110 10.35 3.67 -6.14
C GLN A 110 11.62 2.98 -6.61
N LYS A 111 12.32 3.68 -7.49
CA LYS A 111 13.57 3.24 -8.11
C LYS A 111 14.58 4.36 -8.10
N HIS A 112 15.83 4.02 -7.75
CA HIS A 112 16.93 4.97 -7.89
C HIS A 112 17.19 5.32 -9.36
N TRP A 113 17.59 6.57 -9.57
CA TRP A 113 17.99 7.12 -10.86
C TRP A 113 19.34 7.85 -10.70
N GLY A 114 20.13 7.91 -11.77
CA GLY A 114 21.37 8.69 -11.84
C GLY A 114 22.59 7.87 -12.21
N VAL A 115 22.44 6.61 -12.65
CA VAL A 115 23.54 5.84 -13.24
C VAL A 115 23.78 6.27 -14.69
N ARG A 116 24.92 5.89 -15.28
CA ARG A 116 25.27 6.25 -16.67
C ARG A 116 24.20 5.85 -17.69
N ALA A 117 23.55 4.70 -17.49
CA ALA A 117 22.47 4.23 -18.36
C ALA A 117 21.25 5.16 -18.32
N ASP A 118 20.86 5.62 -17.14
CA ASP A 118 19.75 6.56 -16.94
C ASP A 118 20.01 7.90 -17.63
N VAL A 119 21.23 8.43 -17.49
CA VAL A 119 21.64 9.70 -18.09
C VAL A 119 21.65 9.60 -19.62
N ALA A 120 22.18 8.50 -20.15
CA ALA A 120 22.19 8.25 -21.59
C ALA A 120 20.77 8.08 -22.14
N ASP A 121 19.87 7.45 -21.38
CA ASP A 121 18.47 7.32 -21.77
C ASP A 121 17.74 8.67 -21.77
N ALA A 122 17.94 9.48 -20.73
CA ALA A 122 17.35 10.81 -20.66
C ALA A 122 17.89 11.75 -21.75
N ALA A 123 19.18 11.65 -22.11
CA ALA A 123 19.76 12.40 -23.22
C ALA A 123 19.17 12.01 -24.59
N ARG A 124 18.85 10.72 -24.80
CA ARG A 124 18.20 10.25 -26.04
C ARG A 124 16.74 10.66 -26.13
N ASN A 125 16.01 10.60 -25.01
CA ASN A 125 14.56 10.80 -24.99
C ASN A 125 14.13 12.23 -24.61
N GLY A 126 15.05 13.06 -24.13
CA GLY A 126 14.77 14.42 -23.64
C GLY A 126 13.97 14.48 -22.33
N VAL A 127 13.86 13.35 -21.61
CA VAL A 127 13.07 13.25 -20.38
C VAL A 127 13.67 12.27 -19.39
N MET A 128 13.67 12.64 -18.12
CA MET A 128 14.09 11.76 -17.02
C MET A 128 13.03 10.69 -16.76
N ARG A 129 13.38 9.43 -17.00
CA ARG A 129 12.57 8.26 -16.69
C ARG A 129 13.38 7.27 -15.88
N CYS A 130 12.77 6.68 -14.85
CA CYS A 130 13.40 5.61 -14.09
C CYS A 130 13.31 4.27 -14.84
N ALA A 131 14.12 3.29 -14.44
CA ALA A 131 14.11 1.97 -15.06
C ALA A 131 12.76 1.20 -14.93
N GLN A 132 11.83 1.69 -14.11
CA GLN A 132 10.48 1.13 -13.93
C GLN A 132 9.38 2.02 -14.52
N GLN A 133 9.70 2.94 -15.42
CA GLN A 133 8.74 3.90 -15.97
C GLN A 133 7.52 3.27 -16.67
N SER A 134 7.65 2.05 -17.20
CA SER A 134 6.56 1.32 -17.87
C SER A 134 5.81 0.39 -16.92
N GLN A 135 6.08 0.45 -15.62
CA GLN A 135 5.39 -0.39 -14.66
C GLN A 135 3.90 -0.02 -14.64
N PRO A 136 2.98 -0.99 -14.78
CA PRO A 136 1.57 -0.75 -14.62
C PRO A 136 1.25 -0.26 -13.20
N MET A 137 0.62 0.90 -13.12
CA MET A 137 0.19 1.55 -11.89
C MET A 137 -1.33 1.64 -11.85
N TRP A 138 -1.84 1.70 -10.63
CA TRP A 138 -3.24 1.87 -10.32
C TRP A 138 -3.39 3.17 -9.54
N TYR A 139 -4.55 3.80 -9.64
CA TYR A 139 -4.82 5.01 -8.89
C TYR A 139 -6.29 5.16 -8.52
N VAL A 140 -6.53 5.85 -7.40
CA VAL A 140 -7.84 6.40 -7.01
C VAL A 140 -7.63 7.89 -6.73
N VAL A 141 -8.37 8.74 -7.43
CA VAL A 141 -8.44 10.18 -7.14
C VAL A 141 -9.48 10.40 -6.06
N ASN A 142 -9.12 11.14 -5.00
CA ASN A 142 -10.01 11.41 -3.87
C ASN A 142 -10.64 10.14 -3.28
N PRO A 143 -9.84 9.18 -2.79
CA PRO A 143 -10.38 7.96 -2.18
C PRO A 143 -11.35 8.28 -1.04
N THR A 144 -12.37 7.43 -0.91
CA THR A 144 -13.35 7.52 0.18
C THR A 144 -12.63 7.64 1.52
N THR A 145 -13.11 8.55 2.37
CA THR A 145 -12.57 8.77 3.71
C THR A 145 -13.54 8.19 4.73
N ILE A 146 -13.02 7.37 5.65
CA ILE A 146 -13.74 6.84 6.81
C ILE A 146 -13.14 7.48 8.06
N ALA A 147 -13.96 8.23 8.79
CA ALA A 147 -13.56 8.86 10.04
C ALA A 147 -13.77 7.88 11.20
N LEU A 148 -12.68 7.38 11.78
CA LEU A 148 -12.73 6.33 12.79
C LEU A 148 -13.44 6.76 14.08
N ASP A 149 -13.36 8.05 14.42
CA ASP A 149 -13.94 8.61 15.65
C ASP A 149 -15.37 9.15 15.47
N GLU A 150 -15.93 9.09 14.26
CA GLU A 150 -17.29 9.58 13.96
C GLU A 150 -18.35 8.46 13.95
N HIS A 151 -17.93 7.20 14.14
CA HIS A 151 -18.79 6.03 14.07
C HIS A 151 -18.66 5.17 15.33
N ALA A 152 -19.73 4.46 15.70
CA ALA A 152 -19.72 3.57 16.86
C ALA A 152 -18.85 2.33 16.63
N GLU A 153 -18.88 1.77 15.41
CA GLU A 153 -18.05 0.62 15.04
C GLU A 153 -17.52 0.78 13.61
N VAL A 154 -16.21 0.57 13.44
CA VAL A 154 -15.53 0.53 12.16
C VAL A 154 -14.66 -0.73 12.13
N GLY A 155 -14.90 -1.57 11.12
CA GLY A 155 -14.08 -2.71 10.78
C GLY A 155 -13.49 -2.54 9.38
N VAL A 156 -12.19 -2.73 9.23
CA VAL A 156 -11.50 -2.62 7.95
C VAL A 156 -10.67 -3.87 7.72
N TRP A 157 -10.82 -4.55 6.58
CA TRP A 157 -10.06 -5.77 6.24
C TRP A 157 -9.42 -5.70 4.86
N CYS A 158 -8.42 -6.55 4.66
CA CYS A 158 -7.96 -6.89 3.32
C CYS A 158 -8.95 -7.88 2.68
N SER A 159 -9.71 -7.42 1.68
CA SER A 159 -10.64 -8.24 0.91
C SER A 159 -9.90 -9.11 -0.10
N MET A 160 -9.60 -10.35 0.28
CA MET A 160 -9.11 -11.38 -0.64
C MET A 160 -10.28 -12.15 -1.29
N PRO A 161 -10.10 -12.73 -2.49
CA PRO A 161 -11.09 -13.63 -3.07
C PRO A 161 -11.36 -14.81 -2.14
N ALA A 162 -12.56 -15.40 -2.24
CA ALA A 162 -12.93 -16.57 -1.48
C ALA A 162 -11.92 -17.72 -1.67
N ALA A 163 -11.73 -18.52 -0.63
CA ALA A 163 -10.98 -19.77 -0.73
C ALA A 163 -11.73 -20.82 -1.55
N LEU A 164 -13.06 -20.85 -1.37
CA LEU A 164 -13.96 -21.83 -1.95
C LEU A 164 -15.33 -21.18 -2.21
N THR A 165 -15.97 -21.61 -3.29
CA THR A 165 -17.34 -21.23 -3.65
C THR A 165 -18.08 -22.46 -4.18
N SER A 166 -19.40 -22.48 -4.07
CA SER A 166 -20.22 -23.52 -4.71
C SER A 166 -20.34 -23.34 -6.23
N SER A 167 -20.01 -22.16 -6.76
CA SER A 167 -20.04 -21.85 -8.20
C SER A 167 -18.85 -22.43 -8.99
N GLY A 168 -18.03 -23.28 -8.37
CA GLY A 168 -16.87 -23.90 -9.00
C GLY A 168 -15.56 -23.14 -8.77
N MET A 169 -14.82 -22.86 -9.85
CA MET A 169 -13.51 -22.22 -9.74
C MET A 169 -13.66 -20.74 -9.35
N VAL A 170 -12.96 -20.34 -8.28
CA VAL A 170 -12.92 -18.93 -7.86
C VAL A 170 -12.19 -18.11 -8.91
N GLN A 171 -12.83 -17.06 -9.40
CA GLN A 171 -12.18 -16.11 -10.28
C GLN A 171 -11.08 -15.38 -9.50
N ARG A 172 -9.85 -15.47 -10.00
CA ARG A 172 -8.74 -14.72 -9.43
C ARG A 172 -8.97 -13.24 -9.57
N ARG A 173 -8.73 -12.49 -8.50
CA ARG A 173 -8.79 -11.03 -8.51
C ARG A 173 -7.73 -10.44 -7.61
N TYR A 174 -7.52 -9.15 -7.80
CA TYR A 174 -6.72 -8.31 -6.94
C TYR A 174 -7.43 -8.08 -5.59
N PRO A 175 -6.68 -7.92 -4.47
CA PRO A 175 -7.28 -7.61 -3.19
C PRO A 175 -7.89 -6.21 -3.22
N ARG A 176 -8.86 -6.01 -2.34
CA ARG A 176 -9.52 -4.72 -2.10
C ARG A 176 -9.51 -4.42 -0.60
N ILE A 177 -10.06 -3.28 -0.20
CA ILE A 177 -10.26 -2.91 1.20
C ILE A 177 -11.74 -3.09 1.54
N HIS A 178 -12.07 -4.08 2.36
CA HIS A 178 -13.45 -4.29 2.82
C HIS A 178 -13.71 -3.43 4.05
N VAL A 179 -14.87 -2.78 4.12
CA VAL A 179 -15.21 -1.89 5.23
C VAL A 179 -16.61 -2.20 5.73
N HIS A 180 -16.71 -2.35 7.04
CA HIS A 180 -17.96 -2.26 7.79
C HIS A 180 -17.98 -0.98 8.62
N VAL A 181 -19.07 -0.23 8.55
CA VAL A 181 -19.34 0.92 9.45
C VAL A 181 -20.71 0.78 10.07
N ARG A 182 -20.82 1.13 11.36
CA ARG A 182 -22.08 1.27 12.09
C ARG A 182 -22.08 2.57 12.88
N ASP A 183 -23.19 3.29 12.84
CA ASP A 183 -23.39 4.50 13.65
C ASP A 183 -23.89 4.19 15.06
N GLU A 184 -24.40 2.97 15.28
CA GLU A 184 -24.84 2.46 16.57
C GLU A 184 -24.15 1.12 16.89
N VAL A 185 -23.83 0.89 18.16
CA VAL A 185 -23.22 -0.38 18.63
C VAL A 185 -24.17 -1.54 18.33
N ASN A 186 -23.68 -2.56 17.63
CA ASN A 186 -24.49 -3.66 17.09
C ASN A 186 -25.67 -3.24 16.19
N GLY A 187 -25.74 -1.99 15.75
CA GLY A 187 -26.78 -1.48 14.83
C GLY A 187 -26.62 -2.01 13.41
N GLY A 188 -27.42 -1.54 12.46
CA GLY A 188 -27.27 -1.89 11.04
C GLY A 188 -25.92 -1.45 10.44
N LYS A 189 -25.44 -2.14 9.41
CA LYS A 189 -24.23 -1.69 8.68
C LYS A 189 -24.66 -0.54 7.78
N VAL A 190 -24.11 0.66 7.97
CA VAL A 190 -24.33 1.80 7.07
C VAL A 190 -23.35 1.78 5.89
N ILE A 191 -22.22 1.08 6.07
CA ILE A 191 -21.29 0.73 4.99
C ILE A 191 -20.97 -0.76 5.12
N ASP A 192 -21.10 -1.49 4.02
CA ASP A 192 -20.71 -2.90 3.86
C ASP A 192 -20.28 -3.14 2.40
N GLN A 193 -19.05 -2.76 2.08
CA GLN A 193 -18.55 -2.87 0.71
C GLN A 193 -17.03 -2.85 0.61
N ASP A 194 -16.56 -3.21 -0.59
CA ASP A 194 -15.14 -3.14 -0.96
C ASP A 194 -14.79 -1.80 -1.63
N PHE A 195 -13.59 -1.29 -1.33
CA PHE A 195 -12.96 -0.13 -1.96
C PHE A 195 -11.64 -0.50 -2.62
N ASP A 196 -11.28 0.15 -3.73
CA ASP A 196 -9.98 -0.08 -4.39
C ASP A 196 -8.80 0.56 -3.64
N ALA A 197 -9.05 1.67 -2.93
CA ALA A 197 -8.18 2.27 -1.92
C ALA A 197 -9.03 3.10 -0.96
N LEU A 198 -8.53 3.36 0.26
CA LEU A 198 -9.28 4.02 1.33
C LEU A 198 -8.41 5.08 2.02
N THR A 199 -9.02 6.15 2.51
CA THR A 199 -8.40 7.03 3.52
C THR A 199 -9.05 6.77 4.86
N LEU A 200 -8.25 6.52 5.89
CA LEU A 200 -8.70 6.50 7.27
C LEU A 200 -8.33 7.85 7.89
N SER A 201 -9.31 8.55 8.46
CA SER A 201 -9.08 9.76 9.26
C SER A 201 -9.43 9.53 10.72
N PHE A 202 -8.69 10.18 11.60
CA PHE A 202 -8.86 10.06 13.04
C PHE A 202 -8.31 11.29 13.76
N GLN A 203 -8.76 11.53 14.99
CA GLN A 203 -8.21 12.56 15.85
C GLN A 203 -6.72 12.28 16.10
N PRO A 204 -5.81 13.26 15.90
CA PRO A 204 -4.39 13.04 16.10
C PRO A 204 -4.10 12.47 17.49
N VAL A 205 -3.55 11.26 17.53
CA VAL A 205 -3.11 10.63 18.78
C VAL A 205 -1.62 10.94 18.99
N PRO A 206 -1.24 11.62 20.10
CA PRO A 206 0.15 11.96 20.37
C PRO A 206 1.05 10.73 20.35
N GLY A 207 2.14 10.78 19.58
CA GLY A 207 3.14 9.71 19.51
C GLY A 207 2.80 8.53 18.59
N LEU A 208 1.59 8.47 18.02
CA LEU A 208 1.14 7.33 17.20
C LEU A 208 2.05 7.05 15.99
N PHE A 209 2.57 8.12 15.38
CA PHE A 209 3.55 8.07 14.30
C PHE A 209 4.83 8.81 14.68
N GLY A 210 5.27 8.65 15.94
CA GLY A 210 6.40 9.37 16.49
C GLY A 210 6.09 10.87 16.64
N GLY A 211 7.00 11.73 16.16
CA GLY A 211 6.90 13.19 16.35
C GLY A 211 6.02 13.93 15.33
N THR A 212 5.46 13.25 14.34
CA THR A 212 4.67 13.87 13.27
C THR A 212 3.18 13.79 13.61
N PRO A 213 2.46 14.92 13.72
CA PRO A 213 1.00 14.89 13.88
C PRO A 213 0.40 14.41 12.56
N ILE A 214 -0.09 13.16 12.55
CA ILE A 214 -0.74 12.52 11.42
C ILE A 214 -2.16 12.18 11.87
N ASP A 215 -3.14 12.68 11.14
CA ASP A 215 -4.58 12.45 11.36
C ASP A 215 -5.22 11.63 10.22
N ARG A 216 -4.43 11.29 9.20
CA ARG A 216 -4.88 10.59 8.00
C ARG A 216 -3.86 9.59 7.49
N VAL A 217 -4.33 8.40 7.13
CA VAL A 217 -3.54 7.33 6.51
C VAL A 217 -4.26 6.77 5.30
N HIS A 218 -3.57 6.68 4.17
CA HIS A 218 -4.08 6.01 2.97
C HIS A 218 -3.77 4.51 3.02
N VAL A 219 -4.78 3.70 2.73
CA VAL A 219 -4.69 2.24 2.70
C VAL A 219 -4.80 1.78 1.26
N THR A 220 -3.76 1.09 0.79
CA THR A 220 -3.73 0.45 -0.53
C THR A 220 -3.79 -1.07 -0.39
N PRO A 221 -4.33 -1.79 -1.39
CA PRO A 221 -4.44 -3.25 -1.31
C PRO A 221 -3.11 -3.99 -1.08
N PRO A 222 -1.97 -3.62 -1.70
CA PRO A 222 -0.69 -4.27 -1.39
C PRO A 222 -0.25 -4.07 0.07
N ALA A 223 -0.40 -2.85 0.61
CA ALA A 223 -0.03 -2.57 2.00
C ALA A 223 -0.92 -3.35 2.99
N ALA A 224 -2.23 -3.42 2.70
CA ALA A 224 -3.18 -4.15 3.51
C ALA A 224 -2.94 -5.66 3.48
N LYS A 225 -2.68 -6.22 2.29
CA LYS A 225 -2.36 -7.65 2.12
C LYS A 225 -1.12 -8.04 2.90
N GLU A 226 0.01 -7.37 2.67
CA GLU A 226 1.27 -7.76 3.32
C GLU A 226 1.23 -7.53 4.84
N PHE A 227 0.45 -6.53 5.31
CA PHE A 227 0.20 -6.33 6.73
C PHE A 227 -0.55 -7.52 7.35
N VAL A 228 -1.70 -7.89 6.80
CA VAL A 228 -2.55 -8.98 7.32
C VAL A 228 -1.82 -10.32 7.25
N LEU A 229 -1.10 -10.60 6.16
CA LEU A 229 -0.30 -11.82 6.05
C LEU A 229 0.86 -11.87 7.06
N SER A 230 1.43 -10.71 7.41
CA SER A 230 2.45 -10.62 8.45
C SER A 230 1.87 -10.82 9.85
N LEU A 231 0.63 -10.37 10.11
CA LEU A 231 -0.11 -10.67 11.35
C LEU A 231 -0.39 -12.18 11.46
N GLU A 232 -0.95 -12.79 10.42
CA GLU A 232 -1.24 -14.24 10.38
C GLU A 232 0.01 -15.09 10.61
N ALA A 233 1.15 -14.67 10.06
CA ALA A 233 2.42 -15.35 10.22
C ALA A 233 3.16 -15.00 11.53
N GLY A 234 2.60 -14.16 12.40
CA GLY A 234 3.22 -13.76 13.66
C GLY A 234 4.56 -13.04 13.49
N LYS A 235 4.75 -12.29 12.39
CA LYS A 235 6.01 -11.59 12.11
C LYS A 235 6.17 -10.37 13.00
N SER A 236 7.42 -10.08 13.37
CA SER A 236 7.78 -8.84 14.08
C SER A 236 7.50 -7.62 13.20
N MET A 237 6.53 -6.79 13.61
CA MET A 237 6.15 -5.57 12.91
C MET A 237 6.13 -4.37 13.86
N SER A 238 6.50 -3.22 13.33
CA SER A 238 6.45 -1.92 14.00
C SER A 238 6.14 -0.81 12.98
N CYS A 239 6.16 0.44 13.43
CA CYS A 239 6.27 1.58 12.53
C CYS A 239 7.30 2.55 13.11
N PHE A 240 8.26 2.93 12.29
CA PHE A 240 9.24 3.96 12.63
C PHE A 240 9.34 4.97 11.50
N ASN A 241 9.86 6.15 11.81
CA ASN A 241 10.00 7.21 10.84
C ASN A 241 11.36 7.15 10.17
N CYS A 242 11.43 7.58 8.90
CA CYS A 242 12.69 7.74 8.21
C CYS A 242 13.56 8.77 8.95
N HIS A 243 14.82 8.41 9.20
CA HIS A 243 15.78 9.32 9.85
C HIS A 243 16.01 10.61 9.04
N ASP A 244 16.00 10.52 7.72
CA ASP A 244 16.33 11.65 6.84
C ASP A 244 15.13 12.58 6.55
N CYS A 245 13.92 12.05 6.37
CA CYS A 245 12.74 12.85 5.99
C CYS A 245 11.59 12.84 6.99
N GLY A 246 11.65 12.02 8.04
CA GLY A 246 10.63 11.96 9.08
C GLY A 246 9.32 11.25 8.69
N SER A 247 9.14 10.81 7.44
CA SER A 247 7.93 10.09 7.02
C SER A 247 7.81 8.72 7.69
N PRO A 248 6.59 8.29 8.10
CA PRO A 248 6.35 6.92 8.55
C PRO A 248 6.79 5.93 7.48
N HIS A 249 7.50 4.89 7.91
CA HIS A 249 8.11 3.95 6.99
C HIS A 249 7.15 2.80 6.65
N LEU A 250 6.97 2.56 5.36
CA LEU A 250 6.40 1.33 4.82
C LEU A 250 7.49 0.61 4.03
N ASP A 251 7.83 -0.60 4.45
CA ASP A 251 8.83 -1.41 3.74
C ASP A 251 8.32 -1.82 2.35
N LEU A 252 9.25 -1.91 1.39
CA LEU A 252 8.94 -2.02 -0.05
C LEU A 252 9.09 -3.45 -0.58
N GLY A 253 8.09 -3.95 -1.30
CA GLY A 253 8.15 -5.23 -2.00
C GLY A 253 8.58 -6.38 -1.08
N GLY A 254 9.55 -7.21 -1.45
CA GLY A 254 9.98 -8.35 -0.61
C GLY A 254 10.45 -7.98 0.79
N PHE A 255 10.85 -6.72 1.04
CA PHE A 255 11.22 -6.24 2.37
C PHE A 255 10.02 -6.09 3.31
N SER A 256 8.78 -5.95 2.80
CA SER A 256 7.58 -5.95 3.64
C SER A 256 7.25 -7.31 4.24
N ASN A 257 7.99 -8.36 3.87
CA ASN A 257 7.64 -9.74 4.18
C ASN A 257 8.67 -10.43 5.08
N SER A 258 9.81 -9.78 5.35
CA SER A 258 10.91 -10.35 6.11
C SER A 258 11.48 -9.31 7.06
N PRO A 259 11.48 -9.53 8.39
CA PRO A 259 12.09 -8.61 9.35
C PRO A 259 13.56 -8.36 9.03
N HIS A 260 13.95 -7.09 9.03
CA HIS A 260 15.32 -6.67 8.70
C HIS A 260 15.69 -5.39 9.46
N ARG A 261 16.97 -5.00 9.40
CA ARG A 261 17.48 -3.86 10.16
C ARG A 261 17.68 -2.59 9.36
N LYS A 262 17.89 -2.70 8.05
CA LYS A 262 18.24 -1.58 7.17
C LYS A 262 17.12 -1.28 6.21
N HIS A 263 16.51 -0.12 6.34
CA HIS A 263 15.26 0.20 5.67
C HIS A 263 15.46 1.25 4.57
N LEU A 264 14.91 1.01 3.38
CA LEU A 264 14.92 1.92 2.24
C LEU A 264 13.63 2.75 2.23
N CYS A 265 13.73 4.05 2.49
CA CYS A 265 12.56 4.92 2.55
C CYS A 265 11.90 5.09 1.18
N GLY A 266 10.64 4.70 1.05
CA GLY A 266 9.86 4.89 -0.18
C GLY A 266 9.58 6.36 -0.55
N ASN A 267 9.65 7.29 0.41
CA ASN A 267 9.44 8.72 0.16
C ASN A 267 10.68 9.45 -0.36
N CYS A 268 11.82 9.33 0.34
CA CYS A 268 13.04 10.07 -0.03
C CYS A 268 14.12 9.22 -0.71
N GLY A 269 13.93 7.90 -0.81
CA GLY A 269 14.88 6.98 -1.45
C GLY A 269 16.20 6.77 -0.69
N ARG A 270 16.28 7.22 0.57
CA ARG A 270 17.46 7.03 1.41
C ARG A 270 17.33 5.77 2.25
N ASP A 271 18.47 5.12 2.49
CA ASP A 271 18.60 3.81 3.12
C ASP A 271 19.39 3.85 4.43
N ASN A 272 19.41 5.02 5.10
CA ASN A 272 20.12 5.26 6.36
C ASN A 272 19.24 5.06 7.60
N THR A 273 18.02 4.57 7.44
CA THR A 273 17.15 4.24 8.57
C THR A 273 17.50 2.83 9.05
N TRP A 274 17.92 2.71 10.31
CA TRP A 274 18.31 1.44 10.92
C TRP A 274 17.55 1.19 12.22
N THR A 275 17.03 -0.03 12.36
CA THR A 275 16.45 -0.53 13.62
C THR A 275 17.47 -1.35 14.39
N SER A 276 17.38 -1.32 15.72
CA SER A 276 18.25 -2.11 16.62
C SER A 276 17.96 -3.61 16.51
N THR A 277 16.69 -3.96 16.33
CA THR A 277 16.19 -5.34 16.15
C THR A 277 15.51 -5.49 14.80
N PRO A 278 15.66 -6.64 14.11
CA PRO A 278 14.95 -6.88 12.85
C PRO A 278 13.43 -6.70 13.02
N SER A 279 12.82 -5.88 12.17
CA SER A 279 11.38 -5.63 12.15
C SER A 279 10.92 -5.33 10.73
N ILE A 280 9.63 -5.51 10.45
CA ILE A 280 8.98 -4.97 9.25
C ILE A 280 8.29 -3.66 9.67
N SER A 281 8.48 -2.59 8.92
CA SER A 281 7.75 -1.35 9.14
C SER A 281 6.51 -1.25 8.27
N ASN A 282 5.38 -0.98 8.90
CA ASN A 282 4.12 -0.72 8.21
C ASN A 282 3.31 0.34 8.97
N PRO A 283 2.91 1.47 8.35
CA PRO A 283 2.09 2.51 8.98
C PRO A 283 0.69 2.05 9.40
N LEU A 284 0.26 0.86 8.99
CA LEU A 284 -0.99 0.25 9.47
C LEU A 284 -0.84 -0.34 10.88
N LYS A 285 0.38 -0.65 11.33
CA LYS A 285 0.63 -1.25 12.65
C LYS A 285 0.18 -0.35 13.81
N PRO A 286 0.54 0.95 13.87
CA PRO A 286 0.07 1.82 14.95
C PRO A 286 -1.45 1.98 14.95
N LEU A 287 -2.10 2.05 13.78
CA LEU A 287 -3.56 2.11 13.70
C LEU A 287 -4.21 0.85 14.24
N HIS A 288 -3.71 -0.31 13.79
CA HIS A 288 -4.15 -1.60 14.30
C HIS A 288 -4.03 -1.65 15.82
N ASP A 289 -2.89 -1.23 16.37
CA ASP A 289 -2.62 -1.28 17.80
C ASP A 289 -3.48 -0.31 18.61
N GLN A 290 -3.69 0.89 18.08
CA GLN A 290 -4.47 1.93 18.73
C GLN A 290 -5.97 1.62 18.70
N PHE A 291 -6.48 1.10 17.58
CA PHE A 291 -7.90 1.02 17.30
C PHE A 291 -8.47 -0.39 17.34
N SER A 292 -7.66 -1.44 17.54
CA SER A 292 -8.19 -2.80 17.75
C SER A 292 -8.51 -3.01 19.23
N GLY A 293 -9.62 -2.38 19.68
CA GLY A 293 -10.00 -2.30 21.09
C GLY A 293 -10.13 -3.64 21.81
N ALA A 294 -10.41 -4.71 21.05
CA ALA A 294 -10.32 -6.09 21.51
C ALA A 294 -9.18 -6.80 20.78
N TRP A 295 -7.97 -6.74 21.36
CA TRP A 295 -6.77 -7.48 20.93
C TRP A 295 -6.93 -9.00 20.87
N GLN A 296 -8.06 -9.51 21.34
CA GLN A 296 -8.36 -10.92 21.44
C GLN A 296 -9.14 -11.36 20.22
N TYR A 297 -8.48 -12.15 19.38
CA TYR A 297 -9.15 -13.06 18.48
C TYR A 297 -9.74 -14.19 19.31
N VAL A 298 -11.04 -14.38 19.23
CA VAL A 298 -11.71 -15.52 19.84
C VAL A 298 -11.89 -16.60 18.79
N ASP A 299 -11.35 -17.77 19.04
CA ASP A 299 -11.68 -18.95 18.24
C ASP A 299 -13.15 -19.28 18.49
N VAL A 300 -13.94 -19.24 17.43
CA VAL A 300 -15.36 -19.55 17.49
C VAL A 300 -15.54 -21.05 17.64
N ASP A 301 -16.52 -21.51 18.42
CA ASP A 301 -16.84 -22.93 18.61
C ASP A 301 -18.05 -23.41 17.78
N ARG A 302 -18.81 -22.47 17.20
CA ARG A 302 -19.96 -22.73 16.33
C ARG A 302 -19.59 -23.64 15.16
N VAL A 303 -20.49 -24.56 14.84
CA VAL A 303 -20.34 -25.57 13.79
C VAL A 303 -21.42 -25.36 12.72
N LEU A 304 -21.01 -25.35 11.45
CA LEU A 304 -21.91 -25.33 10.30
C LEU A 304 -21.68 -26.57 9.44
N ASN A 305 -22.72 -27.35 9.19
CA ASN A 305 -22.66 -28.41 8.18
C ASN A 305 -23.44 -27.98 6.94
N ILE A 306 -22.72 -27.53 5.91
CA ILE A 306 -23.36 -27.02 4.68
C ILE A 306 -24.14 -28.14 4.00
N ASP A 307 -23.59 -29.36 3.92
CA ASP A 307 -24.21 -30.48 3.23
C ASP A 307 -25.57 -30.87 3.83
N ARG A 308 -25.66 -30.84 5.17
CA ARG A 308 -26.86 -31.27 5.90
C ARG A 308 -27.86 -30.13 6.11
N ASP A 309 -27.37 -28.97 6.54
CA ASP A 309 -28.22 -27.89 7.02
C ASP A 309 -28.70 -26.99 5.86
N TYR A 310 -27.91 -26.93 4.78
CA TYR A 310 -28.18 -26.08 3.61
C TYR A 310 -27.88 -26.81 2.28
N PRO A 311 -28.56 -27.94 1.99
CA PRO A 311 -28.43 -28.59 0.70
C PRO A 311 -28.77 -27.59 -0.43
N ASP A 312 -28.00 -27.66 -1.51
CA ASP A 312 -28.15 -26.84 -2.73
C ASP A 312 -27.93 -25.33 -2.58
N ALA A 313 -27.44 -24.86 -1.43
CA ALA A 313 -27.18 -23.44 -1.23
C ALA A 313 -25.96 -22.93 -2.01
N HIS A 314 -26.03 -21.66 -2.40
CA HIS A 314 -24.88 -20.94 -2.93
C HIS A 314 -24.01 -20.42 -1.78
N PHE A 315 -22.70 -20.64 -1.83
CA PHE A 315 -21.84 -20.16 -0.76
C PHE A 315 -20.50 -19.64 -1.27
N ALA A 316 -19.87 -18.81 -0.44
CA ALA A 316 -18.48 -18.41 -0.55
C ALA A 316 -17.85 -18.45 0.85
N LEU A 317 -16.64 -19.00 0.94
CA LEU A 317 -15.94 -19.24 2.20
C LEU A 317 -14.59 -18.54 2.21
N TRP A 318 -14.23 -17.96 3.34
CA TRP A 318 -12.93 -17.36 3.61
C TRP A 318 -12.39 -17.89 4.94
N ALA A 319 -11.07 -18.05 5.06
CA ALA A 319 -10.47 -17.96 6.38
C ALA A 319 -10.69 -16.54 6.90
N SER A 320 -11.25 -16.38 8.10
CA SER A 320 -11.33 -15.04 8.71
C SER A 320 -9.91 -14.52 8.91
N THR A 321 -9.66 -13.24 8.66
CA THR A 321 -8.33 -12.64 8.84
C THR A 321 -8.42 -11.44 9.79
N PRO A 322 -7.31 -11.08 10.46
CA PRO A 322 -7.19 -9.85 11.22
C PRO A 322 -7.69 -8.64 10.45
N ALA A 323 -8.54 -7.86 11.10
CA ALA A 323 -8.83 -6.51 10.64
C ALA A 323 -7.56 -5.66 10.67
N LEU A 324 -7.45 -4.71 9.75
CA LEU A 324 -6.49 -3.61 9.82
C LEU A 324 -6.83 -2.66 10.96
N VAL A 325 -8.13 -2.45 11.18
CA VAL A 325 -8.72 -1.58 12.21
C VAL A 325 -10.02 -2.24 12.67
N TRP A 326 -10.25 -2.28 13.99
CA TRP A 326 -11.45 -2.86 14.60
C TRP A 326 -11.86 -2.09 15.86
N THR A 327 -12.67 -1.04 15.69
CA THR A 327 -13.02 -0.15 16.80
C THR A 327 -14.11 -0.70 17.71
N ALA A 328 -14.78 -1.79 17.31
CA ALA A 328 -15.84 -2.39 18.13
C ALA A 328 -15.27 -2.96 19.44
N ALA A 329 -16.03 -2.81 20.53
CA ALA A 329 -15.63 -3.30 21.86
C ALA A 329 -15.64 -4.84 21.99
N ARG A 330 -16.34 -5.53 21.08
CA ARG A 330 -16.41 -7.00 21.03
C ARG A 330 -15.18 -7.60 20.34
N PRO A 331 -14.76 -8.83 20.69
CA PRO A 331 -13.62 -9.48 20.06
C PRO A 331 -13.86 -9.75 18.56
N GLN A 332 -12.76 -9.84 17.82
CA GLN A 332 -12.76 -10.35 16.46
C GLN A 332 -12.87 -11.87 16.49
N GLU A 333 -13.68 -12.42 15.59
CA GLU A 333 -13.88 -13.87 15.51
C GLU A 333 -12.86 -14.53 14.58
N ARG A 334 -12.23 -15.60 15.06
CA ARG A 334 -11.31 -16.45 14.31
C ARG A 334 -11.98 -17.76 13.92
N GLY A 335 -11.94 -18.07 12.62
CA GLY A 335 -12.56 -19.26 12.06
C GLY A 335 -12.68 -19.19 10.54
N ILE A 336 -13.77 -19.74 10.02
CA ILE A 336 -14.14 -19.70 8.61
C ILE A 336 -15.34 -18.78 8.49
N HIS A 337 -15.17 -17.69 7.76
CA HIS A 337 -16.25 -16.77 7.43
C HIS A 337 -17.05 -17.32 6.25
N VAL A 338 -18.37 -17.38 6.41
CA VAL A 338 -19.28 -18.04 5.49
C VAL A 338 -20.35 -17.05 5.04
N HIS A 339 -20.41 -16.82 3.73
CA HIS A 339 -21.61 -16.30 3.10
C HIS A 339 -22.36 -17.47 2.49
N LEU A 340 -23.64 -17.62 2.85
CA LEU A 340 -24.52 -18.62 2.27
C LEU A 340 -25.84 -17.96 1.84
N ALA A 341 -26.25 -18.24 0.62
CA ALA A 341 -27.49 -17.80 0.04
C ALA A 341 -28.34 -18.99 -0.40
N LYS A 342 -29.63 -18.94 -0.09
CA LYS A 342 -30.62 -19.93 -0.48
C LYS A 342 -31.78 -19.20 -1.16
N ASP A 343 -32.23 -19.72 -2.30
CA ASP A 343 -33.32 -19.11 -3.08
C ASP A 343 -33.06 -17.62 -3.45
N GLY A 344 -31.79 -17.24 -3.57
CA GLY A 344 -31.36 -15.87 -3.88
C GLY A 344 -31.20 -14.94 -2.67
N GLU A 345 -31.56 -15.39 -1.46
CA GLU A 345 -31.46 -14.58 -0.23
C GLU A 345 -30.27 -15.03 0.63
N ARG A 346 -29.54 -14.06 1.21
CA ARG A 346 -28.45 -14.35 2.15
C ARG A 346 -29.04 -14.80 3.48
N VAL A 347 -28.74 -16.04 3.87
CA VAL A 347 -29.22 -16.66 5.12
C VAL A 347 -28.11 -16.88 6.15
N VAL A 348 -26.84 -16.88 5.72
CA VAL A 348 -25.67 -16.91 6.61
C VAL A 348 -24.66 -15.84 6.17
N ASP A 349 -24.20 -15.06 7.14
CA ASP A 349 -23.14 -14.05 7.03
C ASP A 349 -22.38 -14.01 8.36
N GLU A 350 -21.63 -15.06 8.65
CA GLU A 350 -21.07 -15.27 9.99
C GLU A 350 -19.79 -16.11 9.97
N THR A 351 -19.05 -16.06 11.07
CA THR A 351 -17.82 -16.85 11.25
C THR A 351 -18.10 -18.10 12.07
N PHE A 352 -17.57 -19.25 11.66
CA PHE A 352 -17.71 -20.54 12.32
C PHE A 352 -16.35 -21.13 12.66
N GLY A 353 -16.25 -21.84 13.77
CA GLY A 353 -15.04 -22.59 14.12
C GLY A 353 -14.84 -23.81 13.25
N THR A 354 -15.94 -24.50 12.95
CA THR A 354 -15.96 -25.72 12.14
C THR A 354 -16.96 -25.57 11.01
N VAL A 355 -16.51 -25.80 9.78
CA VAL A 355 -17.38 -25.87 8.60
C VAL A 355 -17.19 -27.23 7.93
N ILE A 356 -18.28 -27.95 7.70
CA ILE A 356 -18.30 -29.25 7.03
C ILE A 356 -18.88 -29.07 5.63
N TYR A 357 -18.13 -29.54 4.63
CA TYR A 357 -18.56 -29.56 3.23
C TYR A 357 -18.01 -30.81 2.52
N GLN A 358 -18.84 -31.45 1.72
CA GLN A 358 -18.58 -32.75 1.09
C GLN A 358 -18.11 -33.82 2.09
N GLY A 359 -18.75 -33.85 3.27
CA GLY A 359 -18.43 -34.78 4.35
C GLY A 359 -17.07 -34.55 5.02
N ARG A 360 -16.39 -33.43 4.73
CA ARG A 360 -15.06 -33.11 5.28
C ARG A 360 -15.12 -31.83 6.11
N THR A 361 -14.45 -31.85 7.26
CA THR A 361 -14.17 -30.61 8.00
C THR A 361 -13.12 -29.80 7.24
N LEU A 362 -13.45 -28.56 6.92
CA LEU A 362 -12.55 -27.64 6.23
C LEU A 362 -11.47 -27.15 7.20
N ASN A 363 -10.24 -27.01 6.68
CA ASN A 363 -9.10 -26.50 7.45
C ASN A 363 -8.87 -25.02 7.12
N ARG A 364 -8.88 -24.15 8.14
CA ARG A 364 -8.71 -22.70 7.98
C ARG A 364 -7.41 -22.32 7.27
N ASP A 365 -6.28 -22.94 7.63
CA ASP A 365 -4.98 -22.59 7.05
C ASP A 365 -4.90 -22.96 5.56
N GLN A 366 -5.51 -24.08 5.17
CA GLN A 366 -5.67 -24.44 3.77
C GLN A 366 -6.57 -23.45 3.02
N LEU A 367 -7.62 -22.94 3.65
CA LEU A 367 -8.46 -21.89 3.06
C LEU A 367 -7.69 -20.58 2.91
N LEU A 368 -6.88 -20.18 3.90
CA LEU A 368 -6.02 -19.00 3.81
C LEU A 368 -5.00 -19.14 2.66
N ALA A 369 -4.34 -20.30 2.54
CA ALA A 369 -3.45 -20.58 1.42
C ALA A 369 -4.17 -20.44 0.06
N ARG A 370 -5.39 -20.98 -0.06
CA ARG A 370 -6.21 -20.82 -1.27
C ARG A 370 -6.63 -19.38 -1.53
N MET A 371 -6.95 -18.59 -0.51
CA MET A 371 -7.24 -17.15 -0.66
C MET A 371 -6.03 -16.42 -1.25
N ILE A 372 -4.82 -16.75 -0.77
CA ILE A 372 -3.57 -16.18 -1.28
C ILE A 372 -3.34 -16.60 -2.74
N GLU A 373 -3.55 -17.87 -3.08
CA GLU A 373 -3.42 -18.40 -4.45
C GLU A 373 -4.45 -17.80 -5.42
N ASN A 374 -5.67 -17.55 -4.94
CA ASN A 374 -6.73 -16.90 -5.71
C ASN A 374 -6.48 -15.40 -5.86
N THR A 375 -5.71 -14.81 -4.95
CA THR A 375 -5.31 -13.41 -5.03
C THR A 375 -4.22 -13.28 -6.10
N CYS A 376 -4.50 -12.55 -7.17
CA CYS A 376 -3.48 -12.30 -8.18
C CYS A 376 -2.21 -11.71 -7.53
N SER A 377 -1.03 -12.10 -8.01
CA SER A 377 0.26 -11.47 -7.70
C SER A 377 0.98 -11.28 -9.04
N ILE A 378 1.88 -10.29 -9.16
CA ILE A 378 2.71 -10.16 -10.37
C ILE A 378 3.73 -11.30 -10.39
#